data_AF-A0A519NPH4-F1
#
_entry.id   AF-A0A519NPH4-F1
#
_cell.length_a   1.000
_cell.length_b   1.000
_cell.length_c   1.000
_cell.angle_alpha   90.00
_cell.angle_beta   90.00
_cell.angle_gamma   90.00
#
_symmetry.space_group_name_H-M   'P 1'
#
loop_
_entity.id
_entity.type
_entity.pdbx_description
1 polymer ?
#
loop_
_entity_poly.entity_id
_entity_poly.type
_entity_poly.pdbx_seq_one_letter_code
_entity_poly.pdbx_strand_id
1 'polypeptide(L)'
;MKIKKITSVLFLLLLPFLLSAQVKDCTKFKNGKFRLKNPKTKKIAIITRDGDKQTEKMQDEPEEYDFDIKWIDACSYTVTPTPATSARNKKVVDLGTMTVTITKMTDSSYTQTVKIANYPKYRRTDEMIIVKEKTEL
;
A
#
# COMPACT_ATOMS: atom_id res chain seq x y z
N MET A 1 -23.54 -36.96 -53.36
CA MET A 1 -23.42 -37.14 -51.90
C MET A 1 -22.71 -35.92 -51.32
N LYS A 2 -23.42 -34.99 -50.66
CA LYS A 2 -22.84 -33.72 -50.18
C LYS A 2 -22.23 -33.92 -48.80
N ILE A 3 -20.90 -33.81 -48.70
CA ILE A 3 -20.17 -33.86 -47.44
C ILE A 3 -20.54 -32.61 -46.62
N LYS A 4 -21.28 -32.80 -45.53
CA LYS A 4 -21.60 -31.74 -44.55
C LYS A 4 -20.30 -31.32 -43.84
N LYS A 5 -19.76 -30.17 -44.20
CA LYS A 5 -18.71 -29.48 -43.43
C LYS A 5 -19.36 -28.78 -42.23
N ILE A 6 -19.57 -29.51 -41.13
CA ILE A 6 -20.02 -28.92 -39.85
C ILE A 6 -19.11 -29.47 -38.76
N THR A 7 -17.86 -29.00 -38.70
CA THR A 7 -16.94 -29.41 -37.63
C THR A 7 -15.77 -28.44 -37.50
N SER A 8 -16.04 -27.13 -37.35
CA SER A 8 -14.98 -26.21 -36.90
C SER A 8 -15.52 -24.87 -36.37
N VAL A 9 -16.42 -24.91 -35.38
CA VAL A 9 -16.83 -23.68 -34.64
C VAL A 9 -16.78 -23.88 -33.12
N LEU A 10 -16.67 -25.12 -32.63
CA LEU A 10 -16.75 -25.41 -31.19
C LEU A 10 -15.47 -25.06 -30.40
N PHE A 11 -14.34 -24.79 -31.07
CA PHE A 11 -13.07 -24.53 -30.38
C PHE A 11 -12.89 -23.07 -29.90
N LEU A 12 -13.69 -22.11 -30.41
CA LEU A 12 -13.56 -20.70 -30.01
C LEU A 12 -14.31 -20.34 -28.71
N LEU A 13 -15.17 -21.22 -28.19
CA LEU A 13 -16.02 -20.93 -27.01
C LEU A 13 -15.34 -21.22 -25.66
N LEU A 14 -14.13 -21.79 -25.64
CA LEU A 14 -13.41 -22.17 -24.41
C LEU A 14 -12.30 -21.19 -23.98
N LEU A 15 -12.05 -20.14 -24.76
CA LEU A 15 -11.02 -19.13 -24.46
C LEU A 15 -11.32 -18.11 -23.33
N PRO A 16 -12.56 -17.89 -22.81
CA PRO A 16 -12.75 -16.84 -21.81
C PRO A 16 -12.28 -17.21 -20.38
N PHE A 17 -11.89 -18.46 -20.11
CA PHE A 17 -11.52 -18.90 -18.75
C PHE A 17 -10.04 -18.69 -18.38
N LEU A 18 -9.20 -18.25 -19.31
CA LEU A 18 -7.77 -18.01 -19.04
C LEU A 18 -7.43 -16.55 -18.68
N LEU A 19 -8.44 -15.67 -18.58
CA LEU A 19 -8.26 -14.35 -17.99
C LEU A 19 -8.13 -14.49 -16.47
N SER A 20 -6.98 -15.00 -16.04
CA SER A 20 -6.55 -14.94 -14.65
C SER A 20 -6.45 -13.46 -14.28
N ALA A 21 -7.45 -12.96 -13.54
CA ALA A 21 -7.33 -11.73 -12.81
C ALA A 21 -6.10 -11.89 -11.91
N GLN A 22 -4.98 -11.26 -12.28
CA GLN A 22 -3.75 -11.34 -11.50
C GLN A 22 -4.07 -10.82 -10.10
N VAL A 23 -4.18 -11.74 -9.13
CA VAL A 23 -4.40 -11.39 -7.74
C VAL A 23 -3.19 -10.57 -7.32
N LYS A 24 -3.43 -9.31 -6.92
CA LYS A 24 -2.35 -8.44 -6.44
C LYS A 24 -1.86 -8.99 -5.12
N ASP A 25 -0.73 -9.66 -5.13
CA ASP A 25 -0.07 -10.10 -3.90
C ASP A 25 0.75 -8.94 -3.30
N CYS A 26 0.12 -8.27 -2.34
CA CYS A 26 0.73 -7.17 -1.60
C CYS A 26 1.44 -7.64 -0.31
N THR A 27 1.51 -8.95 -0.04
CA THR A 27 2.03 -9.48 1.23
C THR A 27 3.48 -9.07 1.49
N LYS A 28 4.30 -8.93 0.44
CA LYS A 28 5.69 -8.44 0.50
C LYS A 28 5.84 -7.02 1.06
N PHE A 29 4.77 -6.24 1.16
CA PHE A 29 4.77 -4.87 1.68
C PHE A 29 4.22 -4.75 3.10
N LYS A 30 3.83 -5.87 3.72
CA LYS A 30 3.34 -5.89 5.10
C LYS A 30 4.44 -5.53 6.11
N ASN A 31 5.66 -5.97 5.82
CA ASN A 31 6.84 -5.69 6.62
C ASN A 31 7.91 -5.01 5.78
N GLY A 32 8.81 -4.26 6.43
CA GLY A 32 9.99 -3.67 5.82
C GLY A 32 10.12 -2.17 6.03
N LYS A 33 11.14 -1.58 5.40
CA LYS A 33 11.44 -0.16 5.44
C LYS A 33 11.10 0.48 4.11
N PHE A 34 10.40 1.61 4.18
CA PHE A 34 9.91 2.34 3.02
C PHE A 34 10.28 3.81 3.13
N ARG A 35 10.60 4.41 1.98
CA ARG A 35 10.89 5.82 1.85
C ARG A 35 9.74 6.50 1.14
N LEU A 36 9.19 7.53 1.78
CA LEU A 36 8.20 8.43 1.22
C LEU A 36 8.80 9.81 1.03
N LYS A 37 8.75 10.35 -0.20
CA LYS A 37 9.16 11.73 -0.47
C LYS A 37 7.92 12.60 -0.62
N ASN A 38 7.75 13.59 0.25
CA ASN A 38 6.64 14.53 0.13
C ASN A 38 6.80 15.34 -1.18
N PRO A 39 5.82 15.33 -2.10
CA PRO A 39 5.97 15.97 -3.40
C PRO A 39 6.10 17.50 -3.30
N LYS A 40 5.50 18.11 -2.27
CA LYS A 40 5.50 19.57 -2.06
C LYS A 40 6.76 20.02 -1.33
N THR A 41 7.04 19.45 -0.17
CA THR A 41 8.14 19.91 0.70
C THR A 41 9.48 19.26 0.38
N LYS A 42 9.49 18.21 -0.45
CA LYS A 42 10.66 17.36 -0.77
C LYS A 42 11.27 16.63 0.44
N LYS A 43 10.76 16.86 1.65
CA LYS A 43 11.15 16.13 2.87
C LYS A 43 10.91 14.63 2.70
N ILE A 44 11.77 13.84 3.32
CA ILE A 44 11.74 12.38 3.27
C ILE A 44 11.27 11.85 4.63
N ALA A 45 10.28 10.97 4.59
CA ALA A 45 9.89 10.15 5.73
C ALA A 45 10.39 8.71 5.51
N ILE A 46 10.97 8.13 6.55
CA ILE A 46 11.28 6.70 6.62
C ILE A 46 10.19 6.04 7.44
N ILE A 47 9.59 5.00 6.86
CA ILE A 47 8.45 4.28 7.41
C ILE A 47 8.89 2.84 7.60
N THR A 48 8.92 2.38 8.84
CA THR A 48 9.23 0.97 9.18
C THR A 48 7.92 0.28 9.54
N ARG A 49 7.65 -0.88 8.94
CA ARG A 49 6.52 -1.74 9.31
C ARG A 49 7.00 -3.09 9.79
N ASP A 50 6.43 -3.52 10.91
CA ASP A 50 6.64 -4.84 11.47
C ASP A 50 5.30 -5.35 12.03
N GLY A 51 4.70 -6.30 11.32
CA GLY A 51 3.40 -6.86 11.63
C GLY A 51 2.27 -5.83 11.63
N ASP A 52 1.77 -5.55 12.82
CA ASP A 52 0.67 -4.62 13.11
C ASP A 52 1.18 -3.27 13.66
N LYS A 53 2.48 -3.00 13.57
CA LYS A 53 3.08 -1.73 13.97
C LYS A 53 3.71 -0.99 12.80
N GLN A 54 3.61 0.33 12.85
CA GLN A 54 4.32 1.22 11.95
C GLN A 54 4.94 2.38 12.70
N THR A 55 6.19 2.66 12.37
CA THR A 55 6.95 3.79 12.89
C THR A 55 7.32 4.71 11.73
N GLU A 56 7.04 6.00 11.87
CA GLU A 56 7.38 7.03 10.88
C GLU A 56 8.33 8.06 11.49
N LYS A 57 9.43 8.32 10.78
CA LYS A 57 10.42 9.33 11.14
C LYS A 57 10.77 10.20 9.94
N MET A 58 10.73 11.52 10.12
CA MET A 58 11.25 12.45 9.13
C MET A 58 12.78 12.44 9.20
N GLN A 59 13.46 12.37 8.05
CA GLN A 59 14.91 12.21 7.99
C GLN A 59 15.68 13.33 8.72
N ASP A 60 15.12 14.54 8.73
CA ASP A 60 15.75 15.74 9.30
C ASP A 60 15.18 16.13 10.68
N GLU A 61 14.34 15.29 11.28
CA GLU A 61 13.70 15.59 12.57
C GLU A 61 13.94 14.44 13.57
N PRO A 62 14.15 14.77 14.86
CA PRO A 62 14.38 13.75 15.88
C PRO A 62 13.10 13.02 16.28
N GLU A 63 11.92 13.60 15.97
CA GLU A 63 10.64 13.06 16.38
C GLU A 63 10.27 11.80 15.59
N GLU A 64 9.67 10.86 16.31
CA GLU A 64 9.23 9.57 15.82
C GLU A 64 7.76 9.36 16.21
N TYR A 65 6.98 8.86 15.25
CA TYR A 65 5.55 8.66 15.39
C TYR A 65 5.22 7.18 15.20
N ASP A 66 4.51 6.63 16.18
CA ASP A 66 4.12 5.22 16.20
C ASP A 66 2.62 5.06 15.95
N PHE A 67 2.29 4.10 15.11
CA PHE A 67 0.94 3.80 14.66
C PHE A 67 0.64 2.31 14.74
N ASP A 68 -0.61 2.01 15.02
CA ASP A 68 -1.19 0.67 14.93
C ASP A 68 -1.73 0.43 13.51
N ILE A 69 -1.36 -0.69 12.92
CA ILE A 69 -1.82 -1.18 11.63
C ILE A 69 -2.84 -2.31 11.83
N LYS A 70 -3.94 -2.26 11.08
CA LYS A 70 -4.86 -3.40 10.94
C LYS A 70 -5.11 -3.70 9.46
N TRP A 71 -4.65 -4.85 9.00
CA TRP A 71 -4.91 -5.32 7.64
C TRP A 71 -6.38 -5.69 7.48
N ILE A 72 -7.01 -5.12 6.46
CA ILE A 72 -8.39 -5.43 6.06
C ILE A 72 -8.38 -6.58 5.06
N ASP A 73 -7.43 -6.53 4.13
CA ASP A 73 -7.19 -7.54 3.10
C ASP A 73 -5.69 -7.62 2.76
N ALA A 74 -5.31 -8.22 1.63
CA ALA A 74 -3.92 -8.32 1.22
C ALA A 74 -3.26 -6.95 0.96
N CYS A 75 -4.01 -5.98 0.42
CA CYS A 75 -3.53 -4.70 -0.12
C CYS A 75 -4.09 -3.46 0.59
N SER A 76 -5.00 -3.64 1.54
CA SER A 76 -5.65 -2.56 2.27
C SER A 76 -5.49 -2.74 3.78
N TYR A 77 -5.22 -1.63 4.47
CA TYR A 77 -5.05 -1.61 5.92
C TYR A 77 -5.44 -0.25 6.49
N THR A 78 -5.73 -0.21 7.79
CA THR A 78 -5.88 1.04 8.53
C THR A 78 -4.60 1.38 9.27
N VAL A 79 -4.34 2.67 9.43
CA VAL A 79 -3.27 3.23 10.26
C VAL A 79 -3.91 4.14 11.30
N THR A 80 -3.66 3.89 12.59
CA THR A 80 -4.21 4.67 13.70
C THR A 80 -3.07 5.11 14.61
N PRO A 81 -3.02 6.39 15.03
CA PRO A 81 -1.99 6.85 15.97
C PRO A 81 -2.07 6.08 17.30
N THR A 82 -0.92 5.70 17.85
CA THR A 82 -0.85 5.14 19.20
C THR A 82 -1.19 6.20 20.26
N PRO A 83 -1.64 5.81 21.47
CA PRO A 83 -1.91 6.77 22.55
C PRO A 83 -0.73 7.69 22.87
N ALA A 84 0.49 7.15 22.83
CA ALA A 84 1.72 7.92 23.06
C ALA A 84 1.94 9.00 21.98
N THR A 85 1.72 8.64 20.71
CA THR A 85 1.79 9.59 19.59
C THR A 85 0.69 10.65 19.67
N SER A 86 -0.54 10.22 19.99
CA SER A 86 -1.68 11.10 20.19
C SER A 86 -1.46 12.13 21.30
N ALA A 87 -0.82 11.73 22.40
CA ALA A 87 -0.52 12.63 23.51
C ALA A 87 0.49 13.73 23.13
N ARG A 88 1.46 13.43 22.26
CA ARG A 88 2.51 14.37 21.84
C ARG A 88 2.07 15.30 20.72
N ASN A 89 1.23 14.84 19.79
CA ASN A 89 0.87 15.60 18.60
C ASN A 89 -0.64 15.63 18.35
N LYS A 90 -1.29 16.71 18.82
CA LYS A 90 -2.74 16.92 18.64
C LYS A 90 -3.19 16.95 17.17
N LYS A 91 -2.34 17.45 16.25
CA LYS A 91 -2.69 17.46 14.82
C LYS A 91 -2.83 16.07 14.23
N VAL A 92 -2.05 15.11 14.74
CA VAL A 92 -2.13 13.70 14.32
C VAL A 92 -3.41 13.05 14.85
N VAL A 93 -3.88 13.46 16.04
CA VAL A 93 -5.17 13.04 16.59
C VAL A 93 -6.33 13.52 15.73
N ASP A 94 -6.29 14.78 15.28
CA ASP A 94 -7.36 15.37 14.46
C ASP A 94 -7.56 14.62 13.13
N LEU A 95 -6.48 14.09 12.56
CA LEU A 95 -6.54 13.24 11.36
C LEU A 95 -7.29 11.92 11.64
N GLY A 96 -7.15 11.33 12.83
CA GLY A 96 -7.80 10.07 13.19
C GLY A 96 -7.31 8.88 12.36
N THR A 97 -8.16 7.86 12.18
CA THR A 97 -7.79 6.65 11.43
C THR A 97 -7.71 6.91 9.93
N MET A 98 -6.60 6.49 9.33
CA MET A 98 -6.38 6.51 7.90
C MET A 98 -6.62 5.12 7.31
N THR A 99 -7.27 5.04 6.16
CA THR A 99 -7.34 3.82 5.35
C THR A 99 -6.38 3.95 4.18
N VAL A 100 -5.49 2.98 4.03
CA VAL A 100 -4.48 2.91 2.99
C VAL A 100 -4.77 1.73 2.07
N THR A 101 -4.69 1.97 0.76
CA THR A 101 -4.87 0.94 -0.27
C THR A 101 -3.70 0.99 -1.25
N ILE A 102 -2.99 -0.12 -1.40
CA ILE A 102 -1.93 -0.30 -2.41
C ILE A 102 -2.58 -0.54 -3.77
N THR A 103 -2.25 0.28 -4.77
CA THR A 103 -2.93 0.30 -6.07
C THR A 103 -2.06 -0.17 -7.22
N LYS A 104 -0.75 0.09 -7.19
CA LYS A 104 0.23 -0.31 -8.21
C LYS A 104 1.52 -0.74 -7.53
N MET A 105 2.25 -1.67 -8.12
CA MET A 105 3.44 -2.27 -7.51
C MET A 105 4.50 -2.50 -8.58
N THR A 106 5.75 -2.38 -8.18
CA THR A 106 6.94 -2.82 -8.92
C THR A 106 7.75 -3.74 -8.01
N ASP A 107 8.97 -4.08 -8.42
CA ASP A 107 9.90 -4.84 -7.57
C ASP A 107 10.53 -3.98 -6.45
N SER A 108 10.58 -2.66 -6.64
CA SER A 108 11.27 -1.73 -5.72
C SER A 108 10.36 -0.65 -5.14
N SER A 109 9.11 -0.54 -5.59
CA SER A 109 8.16 0.46 -5.11
C SER A 109 6.71 0.00 -5.17
N TYR A 110 5.83 0.75 -4.53
CA TYR A 110 4.39 0.67 -4.75
C TYR A 110 3.73 2.04 -4.62
N THR A 111 2.60 2.21 -5.29
CA THR A 111 1.73 3.37 -5.15
C THR A 111 0.59 3.04 -4.21
N GLN A 112 0.30 3.92 -3.26
CA GLN A 112 -0.82 3.79 -2.34
C GLN A 112 -1.74 5.01 -2.41
N THR A 113 -3.00 4.80 -2.05
CA THR A 113 -3.97 5.87 -1.81
C THR A 113 -4.34 5.91 -0.34
N VAL A 114 -4.47 7.12 0.21
CA VAL A 114 -4.80 7.36 1.62
C VAL A 114 -6.12 8.12 1.69
N LYS A 115 -7.03 7.61 2.51
CA LYS A 115 -8.30 8.24 2.91
C LYS A 115 -8.27 8.47 4.41
N ILE A 116 -8.87 9.56 4.85
CA ILE A 116 -8.93 9.92 6.28
C ILE A 116 -10.38 9.89 6.71
N ALA A 117 -10.69 9.15 7.79
CA ALA A 117 -12.07 8.97 8.25
C ALA A 117 -12.75 10.31 8.56
N ASN A 118 -12.05 11.21 9.27
CA ASN A 118 -12.57 12.52 9.67
C ASN A 118 -12.66 13.53 8.52
N TYR A 119 -12.00 13.26 7.38
CA TYR A 119 -11.97 14.15 6.22
C TYR A 119 -12.33 13.39 4.95
N PRO A 120 -13.62 13.08 4.71
CA PRO A 120 -14.05 12.18 3.65
C PRO A 120 -13.74 12.67 2.23
N LYS A 121 -13.49 13.97 2.04
CA LYS A 121 -13.04 14.57 0.77
C LYS A 121 -11.52 14.49 0.57
N TYR A 122 -10.75 14.27 1.64
CA TYR A 122 -9.30 14.17 1.55
C TYR A 122 -8.90 12.88 0.85
N ARG A 123 -8.05 13.01 -0.18
CA ARG A 123 -7.40 11.90 -0.88
C ARG A 123 -5.95 12.28 -1.10
N ARG A 124 -5.03 11.38 -0.77
CA ARG A 124 -3.61 11.51 -1.12
C ARG A 124 -3.17 10.25 -1.83
N THR A 125 -2.34 10.42 -2.85
CA THR A 125 -1.67 9.32 -3.55
C THR A 125 -0.18 9.47 -3.32
N ASP A 126 0.44 8.42 -2.80
CA ASP A 126 1.85 8.39 -2.43
C ASP A 126 2.57 7.28 -3.18
N GLU A 127 3.82 7.52 -3.57
CA GLU A 127 4.74 6.47 -4.00
C GLU A 127 5.68 6.13 -2.84
N MET A 128 5.76 4.84 -2.54
CA MET A 128 6.56 4.27 -1.48
C MET A 128 7.69 3.45 -2.10
N ILE A 129 8.93 3.76 -1.75
CA ILE A 129 10.12 3.07 -2.29
C ILE A 129 10.69 2.16 -1.22
N ILE A 130 10.92 0.89 -1.53
CA ILE A 130 11.56 -0.06 -0.60
C ILE A 130 13.00 0.40 -0.33
N VAL A 131 13.34 0.48 0.96
CA VAL A 131 14.73 0.69 1.40
C VAL A 131 15.34 -0.70 1.60
N LYS A 132 16.22 -1.09 0.69
CA LYS A 132 17.05 -2.30 0.89
C LYS A 132 18.11 -1.97 1.93
N GLU A 133 18.17 -2.74 3.01
CA GLU A 133 19.35 -2.70 3.87
C GLU A 133 20.54 -3.15 3.01
N LYS A 134 21.66 -2.42 3.08
CA LYS A 134 22.88 -2.89 2.45
C LYS A 134 23.26 -4.17 3.18
N THR A 135 23.15 -5.32 2.51
CA THR A 135 23.80 -6.53 2.96
C THR A 135 25.30 -6.23 2.97
N GLU A 136 25.86 -6.01 4.15
CA GLU A 136 27.31 -6.05 4.32
C GLU A 136 27.72 -7.50 4.06
N LEU A 137 28.39 -7.72 2.93
CA LEU A 137 29.13 -8.94 2.60
C LEU A 137 30.60 -8.71 2.94
#